data_AF-A0A0S4IUW9-F1
#
_entry.id   AF-A0A0S4IUW9-F1
#
_cell.length_a   1.000
_cell.length_b   1.000
_cell.length_c   1.000
_cell.angle_alpha   90.00
_cell.angle_beta   90.00
_cell.angle_gamma   90.00
#
_symmetry.space_group_name_H-M   'P 1'
#
loop_
_entity.id
_entity.type
_entity.pdbx_description
1 polymer ?
#
loop_
_entity_poly.entity_id
_entity_poly.type
_entity_poly.pdbx_seq_one_letter_code
_entity_poly.pdbx_strand_id
1 'polypeptide(L)'
;NSKTTMIACVSPHFDNQEETLLTLRYANRTKGIVNHVKSNEDNAAKQEKLLRDQLLTLQAKLSEGPHVLNELQLADLRDQLQIGNKALEDLQAQQQAKEREAARLTEVLKGQRESRFASSYYSCFKRVLLERVRDKSQGKLKHLEDQLSRASTDKDNLLQIASTRERSIKDTEYTIKDLKKREELWQLRWARNEAQARTLVRDIAKTKKKADENLMSRFGLVWIRDRNIKSLRASVAQQMEAARKDHEQYLQSIVREAKKQFDFLCSAYADKEAAQQERLAAVERRKENAHQQFEKSRHLVFALRSSSDRASAEHQRRERERQTSWIKRHDDMKSLYDEKISQLKEREAQSHSMWRAKVEQTQREAILTHNARIEDLNSQLRCIDHEGNRRFNDVLFELDTELEAMRGRSSSEAQHAASELLSQFQRDEHQLLVAIDGAKASLHQQQRKLEGIYRYARNITATATHATHALHEVSGEGFPLDAAMLRADAAAFVAKFNHLEAPLDTQHARNVLHKASAVA
;
A
#
# COMPACT_ATOMS: atom_id res chain seq x y z
N ASN A 1 -2.77 -27.57 -20.40
CA ASN A 1 -1.30 -27.51 -20.48
C ASN A 1 -0.82 -26.33 -19.63
N SER A 2 -0.74 -26.52 -18.32
CA SER A 2 -0.47 -25.41 -17.39
C SER A 2 0.37 -25.89 -16.21
N LYS A 3 1.44 -25.15 -15.90
CA LYS A 3 2.10 -25.25 -14.60
C LYS A 3 1.19 -24.55 -13.59
N THR A 4 0.67 -25.32 -12.63
CA THR A 4 -0.34 -24.81 -11.69
C THR A 4 0.23 -24.84 -10.28
N THR A 5 0.14 -23.72 -9.58
CA THR A 5 0.51 -23.58 -8.17
C THR A 5 -0.71 -23.18 -7.37
N MET A 6 -1.00 -23.93 -6.31
CA MET A 6 -2.07 -23.58 -5.36
C MET A 6 -1.44 -22.90 -4.14
N ILE A 7 -1.99 -21.75 -3.73
CA ILE A 7 -1.66 -21.08 -2.47
C ILE A 7 -2.86 -21.23 -1.54
N ALA A 8 -2.66 -21.93 -0.43
CA ALA A 8 -3.68 -22.10 0.60
C ALA A 8 -3.47 -21.05 1.71
N CYS A 9 -4.38 -20.09 1.81
CA CYS A 9 -4.36 -19.08 2.87
C CYS A 9 -5.15 -19.59 4.08
N VAL A 10 -4.51 -19.66 5.24
CA VAL A 10 -5.13 -20.17 6.48
C VAL A 10 -4.96 -19.17 7.62
N SER A 11 -5.93 -19.16 8.54
CA SER A 11 -5.88 -18.32 9.75
C SER A 11 -5.33 -19.13 10.93
N PRO A 12 -4.39 -18.59 11.72
CA PRO A 12 -3.86 -19.28 12.90
C PRO A 12 -4.76 -19.17 14.14
N HIS A 13 -5.90 -18.48 14.05
CA HIS A 13 -6.79 -18.27 15.20
C HIS A 13 -7.61 -19.52 15.54
N PHE A 14 -7.82 -19.77 16.83
CA PHE A 14 -8.50 -20.97 17.34
C PHE A 14 -9.95 -21.09 16.83
N ASP A 15 -10.69 -19.98 16.76
CA ASP A 15 -12.08 -19.99 16.31
C ASP A 15 -12.25 -20.44 14.85
N ASN A 16 -11.18 -20.36 14.04
CA ASN A 16 -11.17 -20.75 12.63
C ASN A 16 -10.59 -22.15 12.39
N GLN A 17 -10.42 -22.96 13.45
CA GLN A 17 -9.74 -24.26 13.36
C GLN A 17 -10.41 -25.21 12.36
N GLU A 18 -11.74 -25.24 12.30
CA GLU A 18 -12.47 -26.11 11.38
C GLU A 18 -12.26 -25.71 9.91
N GLU A 19 -12.38 -24.42 9.59
CA GLU A 19 -12.17 -23.88 8.24
C GLU A 19 -10.72 -24.03 7.76
N THR A 20 -9.76 -23.80 8.68
CA THR A 20 -8.34 -24.03 8.41
C THR A 20 -8.08 -25.51 8.09
N LEU A 21 -8.70 -26.44 8.82
CA LEU A 21 -8.56 -27.87 8.57
C LEU A 21 -9.16 -28.28 7.21
N LEU A 22 -10.32 -27.75 6.83
CA LEU A 22 -10.94 -27.99 5.53
C LEU A 22 -10.05 -27.48 4.39
N THR A 23 -9.51 -26.28 4.53
CA THR A 23 -8.59 -25.68 3.56
C THR A 23 -7.32 -26.52 3.39
N LEU A 24 -6.74 -27.00 4.49
CA LEU A 24 -5.57 -27.88 4.47
C LEU A 24 -5.88 -29.25 3.87
N ARG A 25 -7.04 -29.85 4.17
CA ARG A 25 -7.49 -31.10 3.55
C ARG A 25 -7.64 -30.96 2.04
N TYR A 26 -8.22 -29.85 1.58
CA TYR A 26 -8.36 -29.55 0.17
C TYR A 26 -7.00 -29.33 -0.51
N ALA A 27 -6.09 -28.56 0.12
CA ALA A 27 -4.73 -28.37 -0.37
C ALA A 27 -3.97 -29.70 -0.49
N ASN A 28 -4.14 -30.59 0.49
CA ASN A 28 -3.53 -31.91 0.46
C ASN A 28 -4.06 -32.80 -0.68
N ARG A 29 -5.38 -32.76 -0.95
CA ARG A 29 -5.97 -33.45 -2.13
C ARG A 29 -5.43 -32.89 -3.44
N THR A 30 -5.29 -31.58 -3.53
CA THR A 30 -4.87 -30.88 -4.75
C THR A 30 -3.43 -31.23 -5.13
N LYS A 31 -2.57 -31.57 -4.15
CA LYS A 31 -1.21 -32.08 -4.39
C LYS A 31 -1.17 -33.34 -5.26
N GLY A 32 -2.25 -34.14 -5.25
CA GLY A 32 -2.36 -35.36 -6.06
C GLY A 32 -2.67 -35.12 -7.54
N ILE A 33 -3.00 -33.88 -7.94
CA ILE A 33 -3.34 -33.56 -9.32
C ILE A 33 -2.05 -33.37 -10.13
N VAL A 34 -1.77 -34.31 -11.03
CA VAL A 34 -0.61 -34.27 -11.92
C VAL A 34 -1.00 -33.65 -13.25
N ASN A 35 -0.48 -32.46 -13.54
CA ASN A 35 -0.65 -31.81 -14.83
C ASN A 35 0.47 -32.26 -15.80
N HIS A 36 0.09 -32.78 -16.95
CA HIS A 36 1.03 -33.03 -18.04
C HIS A 36 1.26 -31.74 -18.84
N VAL A 37 2.38 -31.08 -18.53
CA VAL A 37 2.80 -29.86 -19.22
C VAL A 37 3.62 -30.26 -20.45
N LYS A 38 3.13 -29.93 -21.64
CA LYS A 38 3.86 -30.05 -22.91
C LYS A 38 4.38 -28.65 -23.30
N SER A 39 5.43 -28.55 -24.11
CA SER A 39 5.71 -27.25 -24.73
C SER A 39 4.56 -26.95 -25.70
N ASN A 40 3.91 -25.77 -25.57
CA ASN A 40 2.97 -25.32 -26.59
C ASN A 40 3.81 -24.95 -27.81
N GLU A 41 4.09 -25.91 -28.68
CA GLU A 41 4.63 -25.65 -30.00
C GLU A 41 3.50 -25.02 -30.82
N ASP A 42 3.71 -23.80 -31.33
CA ASP A 42 2.72 -23.13 -32.16
C ASP A 42 2.39 -24.01 -33.36
N ASN A 43 1.13 -24.47 -33.45
CA ASN A 43 0.68 -25.25 -34.61
C ASN A 43 0.92 -24.49 -35.92
N ALA A 44 0.88 -23.15 -35.87
CA ALA A 44 1.21 -22.27 -36.99
C ALA A 44 2.71 -22.36 -37.37
N ALA A 45 3.62 -22.33 -36.39
CA ALA A 45 5.06 -22.49 -36.63
C ALA A 45 5.41 -23.92 -37.09
N LYS A 46 4.68 -24.93 -36.59
CA LYS A 46 4.77 -26.31 -37.09
C LYS A 46 4.34 -26.44 -38.54
N GLN A 47 3.20 -25.83 -38.91
CA GLN A 47 2.73 -25.84 -40.30
C GLN A 47 3.69 -25.12 -41.23
N GLU A 48 4.22 -23.96 -40.83
CA GLU A 48 5.22 -23.22 -41.61
C GLU A 48 6.51 -24.04 -41.80
N LYS A 49 6.98 -24.70 -40.73
CA LYS A 49 8.16 -25.58 -40.80
C LYS A 49 7.92 -26.79 -41.71
N LEU A 50 6.77 -27.46 -41.59
CA LEU A 50 6.39 -28.59 -42.44
C LEU A 50 6.33 -28.19 -43.92
N LEU A 51 5.74 -27.02 -44.23
CA LEU A 51 5.66 -26.50 -45.59
C LEU A 51 7.05 -26.15 -46.15
N ARG A 52 7.94 -25.56 -45.36
CA ARG A 52 9.35 -25.32 -45.75
C ARG A 52 10.10 -26.62 -46.04
N ASP A 53 9.93 -27.63 -45.20
CA ASP A 53 10.58 -28.93 -45.37
C ASP A 53 10.06 -29.65 -46.63
N GLN A 54 8.75 -29.54 -46.93
CA GLN A 54 8.16 -30.04 -48.18
C GLN A 54 8.70 -29.31 -49.42
N LEU A 55 8.84 -27.98 -49.35
CA LEU A 55 9.42 -27.17 -50.43
C LEU A 55 10.89 -27.50 -50.68
N LEU A 56 11.69 -27.70 -49.62
CA LEU A 56 13.09 -28.14 -49.74
C LEU A 56 13.20 -29.52 -50.38
N THR A 57 12.31 -30.45 -50.03
CA THR A 57 12.26 -31.79 -50.61
C THR A 57 11.89 -31.74 -52.10
N LEU A 58 10.94 -30.88 -52.47
CA LEU A 58 10.54 -30.67 -53.87
C LEU A 58 11.64 -29.97 -54.69
N GLN A 59 12.36 -29.00 -54.11
CA GLN A 59 13.52 -28.36 -54.73
C GLN A 59 14.68 -29.35 -54.95
N ALA A 60 14.94 -30.23 -54.00
CA ALA A 60 15.96 -31.28 -54.13
C ALA A 60 15.65 -32.24 -55.29
N LYS A 61 14.39 -32.68 -55.42
CA LYS A 61 13.93 -33.52 -56.55
C LYS A 61 14.04 -32.83 -57.91
N LEU A 62 13.91 -31.51 -57.95
CA LEU A 62 14.13 -30.70 -59.16
C LEU A 62 15.62 -30.54 -59.52
N SER A 63 16.51 -30.62 -58.53
CA SER A 63 17.96 -30.49 -58.72
C SER A 63 18.65 -31.77 -59.23
N GLU A 64 18.00 -32.93 -59.11
CA GLU A 64 18.49 -34.22 -59.64
C GLU A 64 18.55 -34.25 -61.19
N GLY A 65 17.94 -33.26 -61.86
CA GLY A 65 18.20 -32.94 -63.26
C GLY A 65 17.58 -33.91 -64.29
N PRO A 66 17.65 -33.55 -65.59
CA PRO A 66 16.91 -34.21 -66.67
C PRO A 66 17.37 -35.64 -67.02
N HIS A 67 18.33 -36.20 -66.28
CA HIS A 67 18.84 -37.54 -66.55
C HIS A 67 17.91 -38.68 -66.06
N VAL A 68 16.86 -38.36 -65.30
CA VAL A 68 15.93 -39.35 -64.69
C VAL A 68 14.43 -39.04 -64.92
N LEU A 69 14.06 -37.80 -65.27
CA LEU A 69 12.65 -37.34 -65.31
C LEU A 69 12.28 -36.72 -66.67
N ASN A 70 11.07 -37.03 -67.17
CA ASN A 70 10.55 -36.47 -68.43
C ASN A 70 10.17 -34.97 -68.26
N GLU A 71 10.19 -34.18 -69.35
CA GLU A 71 9.85 -32.74 -69.33
C GLU A 71 8.48 -32.42 -68.70
N LEU A 72 7.49 -33.28 -68.89
CA LEU A 72 6.16 -33.16 -68.26
C LEU A 72 6.22 -33.27 -66.72
N GLN A 73 7.07 -34.16 -66.20
CA GLN A 73 7.23 -34.35 -64.75
C GLN A 73 8.00 -33.18 -64.12
N LEU A 74 8.93 -32.57 -64.86
CA LEU A 74 9.64 -31.35 -64.44
C LEU A 74 8.72 -30.12 -64.39
N ALA A 75 7.74 -30.04 -65.29
CA ALA A 75 6.72 -28.98 -65.26
C ALA A 75 5.78 -29.13 -64.05
N ASP A 76 5.26 -30.33 -63.78
CA ASP A 76 4.39 -30.60 -62.63
C ASP A 76 5.09 -30.29 -61.28
N LEU A 77 6.38 -30.63 -61.14
CA LEU A 77 7.15 -30.30 -59.93
C LEU A 77 7.37 -28.78 -59.75
N ARG A 78 7.53 -28.04 -60.85
CA ARG A 78 7.65 -26.56 -60.80
C ARG A 78 6.33 -25.93 -60.38
N ASP A 79 5.20 -26.41 -60.91
CA ASP A 79 3.87 -25.93 -60.54
C ASP A 79 3.56 -26.23 -59.06
N GLN A 80 3.93 -27.42 -58.56
CA GLN A 80 3.80 -27.76 -57.14
C GLN A 80 4.66 -26.88 -56.23
N LEU A 81 5.88 -26.54 -56.63
CA LEU A 81 6.71 -25.57 -55.89
C LEU A 81 6.11 -24.17 -55.89
N GLN A 82 5.55 -23.73 -57.02
CA GLN A 82 4.96 -22.41 -57.14
C GLN A 82 3.70 -22.28 -56.26
N ILE A 83 2.87 -23.31 -56.22
CA ILE A 83 1.70 -23.39 -55.32
C ILE A 83 2.14 -23.42 -53.86
N GLY A 84 3.16 -24.21 -53.52
CA GLY A 84 3.67 -24.32 -52.16
C GLY A 84 4.32 -23.03 -51.64
N ASN A 85 5.07 -22.31 -52.50
CA ASN A 85 5.67 -21.02 -52.15
C ASN A 85 4.58 -19.97 -51.90
N LYS A 86 3.55 -19.93 -52.75
CA LYS A 86 2.42 -19.01 -52.58
C LYS A 86 1.63 -19.30 -51.30
N ALA A 87 1.42 -20.58 -50.98
CA ALA A 87 0.78 -20.99 -49.73
C ALA A 87 1.61 -20.61 -48.48
N LEU A 88 2.94 -20.65 -48.56
CA LEU A 88 3.83 -20.19 -47.48
C LEU A 88 3.73 -18.67 -47.29
N GLU A 89 3.74 -17.90 -48.38
CA GLU A 89 3.58 -16.44 -48.35
C GLU A 89 2.23 -16.03 -47.77
N ASP A 90 1.14 -16.69 -48.18
CA ASP A 90 -0.21 -16.44 -47.65
C ASP A 90 -0.30 -16.76 -46.15
N LEU A 91 0.31 -17.88 -45.71
CA LEU A 91 0.37 -18.25 -44.29
C LEU A 91 1.12 -17.20 -43.46
N GLN A 92 2.25 -16.72 -43.96
CA GLN A 92 3.06 -15.68 -43.30
C GLN A 92 2.33 -14.33 -43.25
N ALA A 93 1.66 -13.93 -44.34
CA ALA A 93 0.85 -12.72 -44.37
C ALA A 93 -0.29 -12.78 -43.34
N GLN A 94 -0.94 -13.95 -43.22
CA GLN A 94 -2.01 -14.16 -42.25
C GLN A 94 -1.50 -14.16 -40.80
N GLN A 95 -0.30 -14.68 -40.55
CA GLN A 95 0.36 -14.61 -39.23
C GLN A 95 0.70 -13.17 -38.85
N GLN A 96 1.32 -12.42 -39.75
CA GLN A 96 1.62 -11.00 -39.52
C GLN A 96 0.35 -10.16 -39.28
N ALA A 97 -0.74 -10.46 -39.97
CA ALA A 97 -2.02 -9.81 -39.74
C ALA A 97 -2.55 -10.09 -38.33
N LYS A 98 -2.49 -11.33 -37.86
CA LYS A 98 -2.90 -11.72 -36.50
C LYS A 98 -2.03 -11.09 -35.42
N GLU A 99 -0.71 -11.01 -35.64
CA GLU A 99 0.21 -10.34 -34.72
C GLU A 99 -0.08 -8.84 -34.60
N ARG A 100 -0.35 -8.17 -35.73
CA ARG A 100 -0.75 -6.75 -35.74
C ARG A 100 -2.07 -6.52 -35.00
N GLU A 101 -3.05 -7.41 -35.20
CA GLU A 101 -4.34 -7.33 -34.52
C GLU A 101 -4.20 -7.59 -33.01
N ALA A 102 -3.35 -8.56 -32.61
CA ALA A 102 -3.02 -8.83 -31.23
C ALA A 102 -2.29 -7.65 -30.55
N ALA A 103 -1.35 -7.01 -31.25
CA ALA A 103 -0.65 -5.81 -30.77
C ALA A 103 -1.62 -4.62 -30.57
N ARG A 104 -2.57 -4.42 -31.50
CA ARG A 104 -3.63 -3.41 -31.33
C ARG A 104 -4.51 -3.70 -30.12
N LEU A 105 -4.94 -4.95 -29.94
CA LEU A 105 -5.78 -5.35 -28.82
C LEU A 105 -5.07 -5.15 -27.48
N THR A 106 -3.78 -5.49 -27.38
CA THR A 106 -3.02 -5.27 -26.14
C THR A 106 -2.84 -3.79 -25.83
N GLU A 107 -2.63 -2.94 -26.84
CA GLU A 107 -2.56 -1.48 -26.66
C GLU A 107 -3.89 -0.89 -26.16
N VAL A 108 -5.01 -1.30 -26.77
CA VAL A 108 -6.35 -0.90 -26.31
C VAL A 108 -6.61 -1.36 -24.88
N LEU A 109 -6.27 -2.61 -24.53
CA LEU A 109 -6.43 -3.14 -23.18
C LEU A 109 -5.52 -2.41 -22.16
N LYS A 110 -4.32 -2.01 -22.56
CA LYS A 110 -3.42 -1.20 -21.74
C LYS A 110 -4.04 0.17 -21.43
N GLY A 111 -4.55 0.86 -22.45
CA GLY A 111 -5.26 2.13 -22.27
C GLY A 111 -6.50 2.00 -21.38
N GLN A 112 -7.28 0.92 -21.55
CA GLN A 112 -8.43 0.63 -20.67
C GLN A 112 -8.01 0.35 -19.22
N ARG A 113 -6.90 -0.36 -18.99
CA ARG A 113 -6.35 -0.60 -17.65
C ARG A 113 -5.91 0.70 -16.98
N GLU A 114 -5.19 1.55 -17.70
CA GLU A 114 -4.73 2.85 -17.19
C GLU A 114 -5.91 3.77 -16.85
N SER A 115 -6.94 3.81 -17.71
CA SER A 115 -8.17 4.57 -17.45
C SER A 115 -8.94 4.04 -16.23
N ARG A 116 -9.09 2.72 -16.09
CA ARG A 116 -9.71 2.09 -14.91
C ARG A 116 -8.91 2.36 -13.63
N PHE A 117 -7.58 2.33 -13.72
CA PHE A 117 -6.70 2.62 -12.60
C PHE A 117 -6.84 4.08 -12.14
N ALA A 118 -6.81 5.03 -13.07
CA ALA A 118 -7.03 6.45 -12.78
C ALA A 118 -8.42 6.72 -12.17
N SER A 119 -9.48 6.09 -12.71
CA SER A 119 -10.84 6.19 -12.18
C SER A 119 -10.98 5.62 -10.76
N SER A 120 -10.36 4.46 -10.51
CA SER A 120 -10.32 3.83 -9.19
C SER A 120 -9.57 4.70 -8.18
N TYR A 121 -8.42 5.25 -8.58
CA TYR A 121 -7.63 6.15 -7.75
C TYR A 121 -8.41 7.42 -7.36
N TYR A 122 -9.04 8.07 -8.33
CA TYR A 122 -9.89 9.24 -8.10
C TYR A 122 -11.08 8.91 -7.18
N SER A 123 -11.72 7.76 -7.38
CA SER A 123 -12.85 7.31 -6.55
C SER A 123 -12.43 7.05 -5.10
N CYS A 124 -11.27 6.41 -4.89
CA CYS A 124 -10.72 6.18 -3.55
C CYS A 124 -10.37 7.49 -2.85
N PHE A 125 -9.70 8.40 -3.56
CA PHE A 125 -9.34 9.71 -3.02
C PHE A 125 -10.58 10.55 -2.67
N LYS A 126 -11.58 10.57 -3.56
CA LYS A 126 -12.88 11.23 -3.31
C LYS A 126 -13.58 10.64 -2.08
N ARG A 127 -13.55 9.31 -1.91
CA ARG A 127 -14.14 8.63 -0.75
C ARG A 127 -13.47 9.07 0.55
N VAL A 128 -12.14 9.09 0.62
CA VAL A 128 -11.37 9.53 1.79
C VAL A 128 -11.69 10.99 2.17
N LEU A 129 -11.78 11.88 1.18
CA LEU A 129 -12.14 13.27 1.43
C LEU A 129 -13.57 13.42 1.97
N LEU A 130 -14.53 12.70 1.38
CA LEU A 130 -15.92 12.68 1.84
C LEU A 130 -16.04 12.09 3.26
N GLU A 131 -15.23 11.08 3.58
CA GLU A 131 -15.17 10.48 4.91
C GLU A 131 -14.74 11.49 5.97
N ARG A 132 -13.68 12.26 5.70
CA ARG A 132 -13.21 13.30 6.62
C ARG A 132 -14.25 14.40 6.84
N VAL A 133 -15.06 14.74 5.84
CA VAL A 133 -16.18 15.70 5.97
C VAL A 133 -17.32 15.09 6.80
N ARG A 134 -17.63 13.82 6.58
CA ARG A 134 -18.61 13.05 7.36
C ARG A 134 -18.21 12.99 8.84
N ASP A 135 -16.97 12.68 9.15
CA ASP A 135 -16.48 12.56 10.53
C ASP A 135 -16.56 13.90 11.28
N LYS A 136 -16.21 15.01 10.62
CA LYS A 136 -16.40 16.36 11.17
C LYS A 136 -17.87 16.67 11.45
N SER A 137 -18.76 16.25 10.56
CA SER A 137 -20.20 16.47 10.71
C SER A 137 -20.80 15.60 11.83
N GLN A 138 -20.34 14.35 11.96
CA GLN A 138 -20.71 13.45 13.05
C GLN A 138 -20.20 13.94 14.41
N GLY A 139 -18.99 14.51 14.46
CA GLY A 139 -18.47 15.13 15.69
C GLY A 139 -19.34 16.31 16.15
N LYS A 140 -19.79 17.15 15.21
CA LYS A 140 -20.73 18.25 15.51
C LYS A 140 -22.10 17.72 15.96
N LEU A 141 -22.62 16.69 15.31
CA LEU A 141 -23.89 16.04 15.69
C LEU A 141 -23.82 15.46 17.11
N LYS A 142 -22.78 14.68 17.43
CA LYS A 142 -22.58 14.14 18.79
C LYS A 142 -22.49 15.25 19.83
N HIS A 143 -21.78 16.34 19.52
CA HIS A 143 -21.69 17.47 20.45
C HIS A 143 -23.05 18.13 20.69
N LEU A 144 -23.88 18.27 19.65
CA LEU A 144 -25.24 18.79 19.78
C LEU A 144 -26.16 17.82 20.54
N GLU A 145 -26.04 16.51 20.31
CA GLU A 145 -26.77 15.47 21.05
C GLU A 145 -26.40 15.47 22.54
N ASP A 146 -25.11 15.59 22.87
CA ASP A 146 -24.62 15.71 24.25
C ASP A 146 -25.15 16.98 24.92
N GLN A 147 -25.18 18.11 24.20
CA GLN A 147 -25.76 19.36 24.69
C GLN A 147 -27.27 19.23 24.93
N LEU A 148 -27.99 18.57 24.02
CA LEU A 148 -29.42 18.32 24.15
C LEU A 148 -29.72 17.40 25.34
N SER A 149 -28.92 16.36 25.53
CA SER A 149 -29.01 15.43 26.66
C SER A 149 -28.81 16.15 27.99
N ARG A 150 -27.76 16.98 28.09
CA ARG A 150 -27.51 17.83 29.28
C ARG A 150 -28.67 18.78 29.56
N ALA A 151 -29.17 19.47 28.53
CA ALA A 151 -30.31 20.37 28.67
C ALA A 151 -31.59 19.62 29.10
N SER A 152 -31.80 18.39 28.63
CA SER A 152 -32.92 17.55 29.07
C SER A 152 -32.77 17.15 30.54
N THR A 153 -31.59 16.73 30.98
CA THR A 153 -31.36 16.39 32.39
C THR A 153 -31.52 17.61 33.30
N ASP A 154 -31.07 18.79 32.85
CA ASP A 154 -31.24 20.04 33.59
C ASP A 154 -32.72 20.43 33.70
N LYS A 155 -33.49 20.27 32.62
CA LYS A 155 -34.94 20.45 32.63
C LYS A 155 -35.62 19.53 33.65
N ASP A 156 -35.26 18.24 33.68
CA ASP A 156 -35.86 17.27 34.60
C ASP A 156 -35.51 17.59 36.06
N ASN A 157 -34.26 17.98 36.32
CA ASN A 157 -33.81 18.47 37.64
C ASN A 157 -34.60 19.71 38.08
N LEU A 158 -34.79 20.67 37.17
CA LEU A 158 -35.58 21.89 37.45
C LEU A 158 -37.05 21.57 37.71
N LEU A 159 -37.65 20.63 36.97
CA LEU A 159 -39.01 20.15 37.23
C LEU A 159 -39.13 19.47 38.60
N GLN A 160 -38.13 18.68 38.98
CA GLN A 160 -38.09 18.06 40.30
C GLN A 160 -37.98 19.12 41.42
N ILE A 161 -37.12 20.12 41.25
CA ILE A 161 -37.00 21.26 42.17
C ILE A 161 -38.31 22.06 42.24
N ALA A 162 -38.97 22.32 41.11
CA ALA A 162 -40.26 23.01 41.08
C ALA A 162 -41.33 22.20 41.85
N SER A 163 -41.43 20.89 41.60
CA SER A 163 -42.40 20.03 42.29
C SER A 163 -42.17 19.95 43.80
N THR A 164 -40.91 19.95 44.26
CA THR A 164 -40.59 19.94 45.69
C THR A 164 -40.90 21.29 46.34
N ARG A 165 -40.62 22.40 45.65
CA ARG A 165 -41.02 23.74 46.10
C ARG A 165 -42.53 23.90 46.17
N GLU A 166 -43.28 23.40 45.20
CA GLU A 166 -44.76 23.40 45.24
C GLU A 166 -45.32 22.64 46.45
N ARG A 167 -44.74 21.48 46.80
CA ARG A 167 -45.12 20.77 48.03
C ARG A 167 -44.82 21.59 49.27
N SER A 168 -43.62 22.17 49.36
CA SER A 168 -43.25 23.01 50.49
C SER A 168 -44.15 24.24 50.63
N ILE A 169 -44.58 24.85 49.52
CA ILE A 169 -45.53 25.97 49.53
C ILE A 169 -46.91 25.51 50.02
N LYS A 170 -47.40 24.34 49.58
CA LYS A 170 -48.67 23.79 50.08
C LYS A 170 -48.62 23.49 51.59
N ASP A 171 -47.49 22.99 52.08
CA ASP A 171 -47.29 22.73 53.51
C ASP A 171 -47.28 24.04 54.32
N THR A 172 -46.64 25.10 53.81
CA THR A 172 -46.67 26.43 54.46
C THR A 172 -48.06 27.06 54.41
N GLU A 173 -48.81 26.90 53.33
CA GLU A 173 -50.21 27.33 53.26
C GLU A 173 -51.10 26.60 54.28
N TYR A 174 -50.89 25.30 54.49
CA TYR A 174 -51.63 24.53 55.49
C TYR A 174 -51.32 25.02 56.92
N THR A 175 -50.04 25.25 57.23
CA THR A 175 -49.63 25.77 58.54
C THR A 175 -50.16 27.18 58.78
N ILE A 176 -50.15 28.06 57.78
CA ILE A 176 -50.74 29.41 57.87
C ILE A 176 -52.26 29.31 58.11
N LYS A 177 -52.97 28.41 57.41
CA LYS A 177 -54.41 28.19 57.64
C LYS A 177 -54.71 27.71 59.06
N ASP A 178 -53.89 26.79 59.60
CA ASP A 178 -54.06 26.31 60.98
C ASP A 178 -53.79 27.42 62.00
N LEU A 179 -52.74 28.23 61.79
CA LEU A 179 -52.42 29.39 62.64
C LEU A 179 -53.55 30.43 62.64
N LYS A 180 -54.13 30.74 61.48
CA LYS A 180 -55.28 31.66 61.39
C LYS A 180 -56.50 31.14 62.16
N LYS A 181 -56.81 29.84 62.06
CA LYS A 181 -57.89 29.23 62.86
C LYS A 181 -57.62 29.34 64.36
N ARG A 182 -56.37 29.13 64.80
CA ARG A 182 -55.98 29.29 66.21
C ARG A 182 -56.09 30.74 66.65
N GLU A 183 -55.73 31.69 65.81
CA GLU A 183 -55.88 33.12 66.06
C GLU A 183 -57.36 33.52 66.22
N GLU A 184 -58.24 33.06 65.32
CA GLU A 184 -59.69 33.27 65.42
C GLU A 184 -60.26 32.70 66.74
N LEU A 185 -59.88 31.47 67.09
CA LEU A 185 -60.27 30.84 68.36
C LEU A 185 -59.75 31.62 69.57
N TRP A 186 -58.52 32.12 69.49
CA TRP A 186 -57.91 32.95 70.53
C TRP A 186 -58.67 34.27 70.69
N GLN A 187 -59.02 34.95 69.59
CA GLN A 187 -59.80 36.19 69.62
C GLN A 187 -61.21 35.96 70.19
N LEU A 188 -61.89 34.88 69.80
CA LEU A 188 -63.19 34.51 70.39
C LEU A 188 -63.09 34.25 71.89
N ARG A 189 -62.05 33.53 72.32
CA ARG A 189 -61.79 33.26 73.74
C ARG A 189 -61.46 34.55 74.50
N TRP A 190 -60.68 35.45 73.91
CA TRP A 190 -60.35 36.76 74.47
C TRP A 190 -61.61 37.63 74.61
N ALA A 191 -62.43 37.75 73.56
CA ALA A 191 -63.69 38.50 73.60
C ALA A 191 -64.69 37.92 74.62
N ARG A 192 -64.75 36.59 74.77
CA ARG A 192 -65.57 35.92 75.80
C ARG A 192 -65.07 36.27 77.21
N ASN A 193 -63.77 36.21 77.44
CA ASN A 193 -63.16 36.57 78.71
C ASN A 193 -63.38 38.06 79.02
N GLU A 194 -63.28 38.94 78.02
CA GLU A 194 -63.53 40.36 78.16
C GLU A 194 -65.01 40.66 78.47
N ALA A 195 -65.94 39.97 77.79
CA ALA A 195 -67.37 40.06 78.09
C ALA A 195 -67.68 39.59 79.51
N GLN A 196 -67.08 38.48 79.96
CA GLN A 196 -67.18 37.98 81.33
C GLN A 196 -66.60 38.97 82.34
N ALA A 197 -65.46 39.59 82.05
CA ALA A 197 -64.89 40.65 82.88
C ALA A 197 -65.82 41.87 82.95
N ARG A 198 -66.40 42.30 81.82
CA ARG A 198 -67.38 43.41 81.77
C ARG A 198 -68.68 43.09 82.50
N THR A 199 -69.15 41.85 82.49
CA THR A 199 -70.32 41.43 83.30
C THR A 199 -69.97 41.41 84.78
N LEU A 200 -68.81 40.88 85.17
CA LEU A 200 -68.34 40.92 86.56
C LEU A 200 -68.21 42.36 87.06
N VAL A 201 -67.64 43.27 86.26
CA VAL A 201 -67.58 44.70 86.60
C VAL A 201 -68.97 45.32 86.73
N ARG A 202 -69.92 44.98 85.86
CA ARG A 202 -71.32 45.42 85.97
C ARG A 202 -72.03 44.86 87.20
N ASP A 203 -71.79 43.60 87.55
CA ASP A 203 -72.40 42.97 88.72
C ASP A 203 -71.77 43.49 90.02
N ILE A 204 -70.47 43.79 90.02
CA ILE A 204 -69.80 44.54 91.09
C ILE A 204 -70.39 45.96 91.20
N ALA A 205 -70.65 46.64 90.07
CA ALA A 205 -71.27 47.97 90.09
C ALA A 205 -72.74 47.93 90.56
N LYS A 206 -73.50 46.89 90.21
CA LYS A 206 -74.89 46.69 90.66
C LYS A 206 -74.96 46.29 92.13
N THR A 207 -74.05 45.44 92.61
CA THR A 207 -73.95 45.10 94.04
C THR A 207 -73.50 46.30 94.85
N LYS A 208 -72.58 47.12 94.32
CA LYS A 208 -72.23 48.42 94.92
C LYS A 208 -73.42 49.38 94.93
N LYS A 209 -74.15 49.54 93.82
CA LYS A 209 -75.35 50.39 93.75
C LYS A 209 -76.48 49.90 94.66
N LYS A 210 -76.72 48.58 94.75
CA LYS A 210 -77.66 47.98 95.72
C LYS A 210 -77.17 48.10 97.16
N ALA A 211 -75.86 48.08 97.40
CA ALA A 211 -75.30 48.34 98.71
C ALA A 211 -75.47 49.81 99.09
N ASP A 212 -75.27 50.74 98.14
CA ASP A 212 -75.43 52.19 98.30
C ASP A 212 -76.92 52.59 98.43
N GLU A 213 -77.84 51.98 97.67
CA GLU A 213 -79.30 52.14 97.78
C GLU A 213 -79.85 51.50 99.07
N ASN A 214 -79.29 50.35 99.52
CA ASN A 214 -79.59 49.79 100.84
C ASN A 214 -78.95 50.57 101.99
N LEU A 215 -77.82 51.25 101.76
CA LEU A 215 -77.22 52.17 102.72
C LEU A 215 -78.11 53.40 102.89
N MET A 216 -78.54 54.00 101.78
CA MET A 216 -79.40 55.19 101.75
C MET A 216 -80.84 54.91 102.22
N SER A 217 -81.36 53.68 102.05
CA SER A 217 -82.67 53.28 102.58
C SER A 217 -82.61 52.78 104.04
N ARG A 218 -81.42 52.58 104.61
CA ARG A 218 -81.22 52.14 106.02
C ARG A 218 -80.55 53.19 106.90
N PHE A 219 -80.29 54.41 106.40
CA PHE A 219 -79.85 55.55 107.20
C PHE A 219 -81.00 56.44 107.69
N GLY A 220 -82.11 55.81 108.08
CA GLY A 220 -83.22 56.40 108.79
C GLY A 220 -83.73 55.48 109.90
N LEU A 221 -82.83 54.98 110.75
CA LEU A 221 -83.05 54.62 112.18
C LEU A 221 -81.78 53.96 112.76
N VAL A 222 -80.99 54.84 113.37
CA VAL A 222 -80.12 54.73 114.55
C VAL A 222 -79.92 53.35 115.22
N TRP A 223 -78.64 53.10 115.52
CA TRP A 223 -78.06 52.37 116.65
C TRP A 223 -79.01 51.52 117.51
N ILE A 224 -78.79 50.19 117.49
CA ILE A 224 -78.58 49.29 118.64
C ILE A 224 -78.44 47.86 118.08
N ARG A 225 -77.20 47.34 117.99
CA ARG A 225 -76.81 45.91 118.16
C ARG A 225 -75.32 45.70 117.84
N ASP A 226 -74.43 46.36 118.58
CA ASP A 226 -72.98 46.21 118.44
C ASP A 226 -72.37 45.14 119.37
N ARG A 227 -72.85 43.88 119.24
CA ARG A 227 -72.14 42.72 119.82
C ARG A 227 -72.23 41.46 118.96
N ASN A 228 -73.36 41.22 118.30
CA ASN A 228 -73.54 40.04 117.42
C ASN A 228 -72.97 40.22 116.00
N ILE A 229 -72.74 41.44 115.53
CA ILE A 229 -72.14 41.69 114.21
C ILE A 229 -70.63 41.45 114.24
N LYS A 230 -69.95 41.69 115.38
CA LYS A 230 -68.51 41.40 115.52
C LYS A 230 -68.22 39.90 115.49
N SER A 231 -69.04 39.05 116.15
CA SER A 231 -68.84 37.59 116.12
C SER A 231 -69.14 36.99 114.74
N LEU A 232 -70.20 37.45 114.07
CA LEU A 232 -70.52 37.04 112.70
C LEU A 232 -69.48 37.51 111.68
N ARG A 233 -68.98 38.76 111.79
CA ARG A 233 -67.88 39.25 110.94
C ARG A 233 -66.58 38.49 111.20
N ALA A 234 -66.28 38.13 112.45
CA ALA A 234 -65.11 37.33 112.77
C ALA A 234 -65.22 35.89 112.21
N SER A 235 -66.39 35.26 112.33
CA SER A 235 -66.64 33.91 111.78
C SER A 235 -66.58 33.91 110.24
N VAL A 236 -67.21 34.88 109.58
CA VAL A 236 -67.15 35.03 108.11
C VAL A 236 -65.73 35.39 107.65
N ALA A 237 -65.01 36.25 108.36
CA ALA A 237 -63.61 36.54 108.06
C ALA A 237 -62.73 35.28 108.19
N GLN A 238 -62.96 34.46 109.22
CA GLN A 238 -62.22 33.22 109.43
C GLN A 238 -62.53 32.16 108.36
N GLN A 239 -63.78 32.06 107.89
CA GLN A 239 -64.18 31.19 106.77
C GLN A 239 -63.61 31.69 105.43
N MET A 240 -63.63 33.00 105.19
CA MET A 240 -63.02 33.61 104.00
C MET A 240 -61.50 33.43 103.99
N GLU A 241 -60.85 33.56 105.14
CA GLU A 241 -59.40 33.34 105.28
C GLU A 241 -59.04 31.86 105.09
N ALA A 242 -59.87 30.93 105.56
CA ALA A 242 -59.72 29.50 105.30
C ALA A 242 -59.87 29.18 103.80
N ALA A 243 -60.94 29.67 103.16
CA ALA A 243 -61.16 29.49 101.72
C ALA A 243 -60.04 30.13 100.87
N ARG A 244 -59.49 31.27 101.32
CA ARG A 244 -58.34 31.92 100.68
C ARG A 244 -57.08 31.06 100.77
N LYS A 245 -56.80 30.48 101.94
CA LYS A 245 -55.67 29.55 102.13
C LYS A 245 -55.81 28.28 101.30
N ASP A 246 -57.01 27.71 101.21
CA ASP A 246 -57.28 26.53 100.39
C ASP A 246 -57.09 26.84 98.90
N HIS A 247 -57.57 28.00 98.44
CA HIS A 247 -57.38 28.45 97.07
C HIS A 247 -55.90 28.74 96.76
N GLU A 248 -55.18 29.34 97.70
CA GLU A 248 -53.74 29.59 97.59
C GLU A 248 -52.95 28.28 97.51
N GLN A 249 -53.27 27.28 98.32
CA GLN A 249 -52.65 25.96 98.25
C GLN A 249 -52.95 25.26 96.92
N TYR A 250 -54.18 25.36 96.42
CA TYR A 250 -54.57 24.82 95.11
C TYR A 250 -53.78 25.49 93.97
N LEU A 251 -53.71 26.83 93.95
CA LEU A 251 -52.91 27.55 92.94
C LEU A 251 -51.42 27.21 93.04
N GLN A 252 -50.86 27.10 94.24
CA GLN A 252 -49.48 26.65 94.43
C GLN A 252 -49.26 25.21 93.95
N SER A 253 -50.27 24.34 94.01
CA SER A 253 -50.18 22.97 93.46
C SER A 253 -50.14 22.97 91.93
N ILE A 254 -50.98 23.80 91.29
CA ILE A 254 -51.00 23.95 89.83
C ILE A 254 -49.67 24.53 89.33
N VAL A 255 -49.16 25.57 90.00
CA VAL A 255 -47.87 26.20 89.63
C VAL A 255 -46.73 25.21 89.79
N ARG A 256 -46.73 24.39 90.86
CA ARG A 256 -45.73 23.33 91.05
C ARG A 256 -45.79 22.27 89.95
N GLU A 257 -46.99 21.85 89.54
CA GLU A 257 -47.16 20.86 88.48
C GLU A 257 -46.76 21.41 87.11
N ALA A 258 -47.16 22.65 86.80
CA ALA A 258 -46.75 23.34 85.58
C ALA A 258 -45.23 23.53 85.51
N LYS A 259 -44.58 23.82 86.64
CA LYS A 259 -43.12 23.91 86.73
C LYS A 259 -42.44 22.57 86.44
N LYS A 260 -42.94 21.46 87.02
CA LYS A 260 -42.40 20.11 86.72
C LYS A 260 -42.52 19.75 85.25
N GLN A 261 -43.65 20.05 84.63
CA GLN A 261 -43.87 19.81 83.20
C GLN A 261 -42.92 20.65 82.33
N PHE A 262 -42.71 21.92 82.71
CA PHE A 262 -41.76 22.78 82.03
C PHE A 262 -40.31 22.28 82.17
N ASP A 263 -39.89 21.92 83.38
CA ASP A 263 -38.54 21.40 83.64
C ASP A 263 -38.30 20.08 82.86
N PHE A 264 -39.31 19.20 82.79
CA PHE A 264 -39.24 17.97 81.99
C PHE A 264 -39.08 18.25 80.49
N LEU A 265 -39.85 19.19 79.94
CA LEU A 265 -39.74 19.58 78.53
C LEU A 265 -38.37 20.21 78.21
N CYS A 266 -37.84 21.04 79.10
CA CYS A 266 -36.51 21.61 78.96
C CYS A 266 -35.42 20.52 78.95
N SER A 267 -35.49 19.55 79.86
CA SER A 267 -34.55 18.41 79.88
C SER A 267 -34.66 17.58 78.60
N ALA A 268 -35.87 17.21 78.19
CA ALA A 268 -36.10 16.42 76.98
C ALA A 268 -35.64 17.15 75.69
N TYR A 269 -35.72 18.48 75.68
CA TYR A 269 -35.21 19.30 74.58
C TYR A 269 -33.67 19.34 74.59
N ALA A 270 -33.04 19.52 75.75
CA ALA A 270 -31.58 19.46 75.91
C ALA A 270 -31.01 18.10 75.47
N ASP A 271 -31.67 17.00 75.82
CA ASP A 271 -31.26 15.64 75.41
C ASP A 271 -31.35 15.47 73.87
N LYS A 272 -32.38 16.04 73.24
CA LYS A 272 -32.52 16.03 71.78
C LYS A 272 -31.46 16.88 71.10
N GLU A 273 -31.14 18.05 71.64
CA GLU A 273 -30.05 18.89 71.13
C GLU A 273 -28.69 18.19 71.26
N ALA A 274 -28.41 17.57 72.40
CA ALA A 274 -27.20 16.78 72.60
C ALA A 274 -27.09 15.62 71.59
N ALA A 275 -28.18 14.87 71.37
CA ALA A 275 -28.21 13.79 70.39
C ALA A 275 -28.04 14.30 68.94
N GLN A 276 -28.54 15.48 68.61
CA GLN A 276 -28.32 16.11 67.31
C GLN A 276 -26.86 16.55 67.14
N GLN A 277 -26.26 17.15 68.16
CA GLN A 277 -24.85 17.54 68.15
C GLN A 277 -23.92 16.33 68.00
N GLU A 278 -24.21 15.22 68.68
CA GLU A 278 -23.43 13.99 68.52
C GLU A 278 -23.53 13.42 67.10
N ARG A 279 -24.73 13.44 66.50
CA ARG A 279 -24.93 13.02 65.10
C ARG A 279 -24.16 13.91 64.12
N LEU A 280 -24.19 15.23 64.32
CA LEU A 280 -23.43 16.17 63.50
C LEU A 280 -21.93 15.90 63.60
N ALA A 281 -21.40 15.73 64.82
CA ALA A 281 -20.00 15.40 65.04
C ALA A 281 -19.61 14.05 64.37
N ALA A 282 -20.49 13.05 64.40
CA ALA A 282 -20.26 11.78 63.72
C ALA A 282 -20.22 11.93 62.19
N VAL A 283 -21.08 12.78 61.61
CA VAL A 283 -21.07 13.08 60.17
C VAL A 283 -19.80 13.85 59.78
N GLU A 284 -19.36 14.81 60.59
CA GLU A 284 -18.12 15.56 60.36
C GLU A 284 -16.89 14.63 60.39
N ARG A 285 -16.81 13.71 61.34
CA ARG A 285 -15.74 12.68 61.37
C ARG A 285 -15.75 11.80 60.12
N ARG A 286 -16.93 11.39 59.65
CA ARG A 286 -17.06 10.59 58.41
C ARG A 286 -16.61 11.39 57.19
N LYS A 287 -16.98 12.68 57.11
CA LYS A 287 -16.54 13.58 56.04
C LYS A 287 -15.01 13.72 56.03
N GLU A 288 -14.39 13.93 57.18
CA GLU A 288 -12.94 14.08 57.30
C GLU A 288 -12.22 12.78 56.88
N ASN A 289 -12.69 11.62 57.35
CA ASN A 289 -12.14 10.33 56.94
C ASN A 289 -12.27 10.10 55.42
N ALA A 290 -13.42 10.45 54.82
CA ALA A 290 -13.61 10.34 53.39
C ALA A 290 -12.68 11.28 52.61
N HIS A 291 -12.46 12.50 53.11
CA HIS A 291 -11.54 13.46 52.51
C HIS A 291 -10.09 12.97 52.55
N GLN A 292 -9.64 12.39 53.66
CA GLN A 292 -8.31 11.79 53.77
C GLN A 292 -8.12 10.60 52.82
N GLN A 293 -9.15 9.77 52.65
CA GLN A 293 -9.10 8.67 51.67
C GLN A 293 -9.04 9.20 50.24
N PHE A 294 -9.82 10.23 49.92
CA PHE A 294 -9.78 10.88 48.62
C PHE A 294 -8.40 11.45 48.29
N GLU A 295 -7.76 12.16 49.21
CA GLU A 295 -6.41 12.70 49.01
C GLU A 295 -5.36 11.59 48.84
N LYS A 296 -5.45 10.48 49.60
CA LYS A 296 -4.60 9.30 49.39
C LYS A 296 -4.78 8.70 47.99
N SER A 297 -6.02 8.51 47.55
CA SER A 297 -6.31 8.01 46.19
C SER A 297 -5.80 8.97 45.13
N ARG A 298 -5.93 10.29 45.33
CA ARG A 298 -5.45 11.32 44.41
C ARG A 298 -3.92 11.29 44.28
N HIS A 299 -3.18 11.16 45.38
CA HIS A 299 -1.72 11.00 45.35
C HIS A 299 -1.30 9.73 44.62
N LEU A 300 -2.03 8.62 44.83
CA LEU A 300 -1.73 7.35 44.18
C LEU A 300 -1.97 7.41 42.67
N VAL A 301 -3.07 8.04 42.24
CA VAL A 301 -3.35 8.31 40.82
C VAL A 301 -2.27 9.19 40.20
N PHE A 302 -1.81 10.22 40.90
CA PHE A 302 -0.72 11.08 40.43
C PHE A 302 0.59 10.29 40.26
N ALA A 303 0.95 9.47 41.26
CA ALA A 303 2.14 8.63 41.21
C ALA A 303 2.09 7.60 40.06
N LEU A 304 0.93 6.96 39.86
CA LEU A 304 0.70 6.04 38.74
C LEU A 304 0.82 6.74 37.39
N ARG A 305 0.26 7.95 37.26
CA ARG A 305 0.36 8.75 36.04
C ARG A 305 1.82 9.11 35.75
N SER A 306 2.56 9.62 36.73
CA SER A 306 3.98 9.91 36.55
C SER A 306 4.82 8.65 36.22
N SER A 307 4.46 7.49 36.77
CA SER A 307 5.10 6.21 36.42
C SER A 307 4.80 5.81 34.97
N SER A 308 3.54 5.92 34.54
CA SER A 308 3.10 5.64 33.17
C SER A 308 3.74 6.58 32.15
N ASP A 309 3.84 7.87 32.47
CA ASP A 309 4.50 8.88 31.63
C ASP A 309 6.00 8.57 31.48
N ARG A 310 6.68 8.18 32.58
CA ARG A 310 8.09 7.74 32.54
C ARG A 310 8.28 6.49 31.70
N ALA A 311 7.43 5.47 31.88
CA ALA A 311 7.49 4.25 31.08
C ALA A 311 7.26 4.52 29.59
N SER A 312 6.32 5.41 29.26
CA SER A 312 6.02 5.83 27.89
C SER A 312 7.21 6.57 27.25
N ALA A 313 7.84 7.48 28.01
CA ALA A 313 9.02 8.20 27.56
C ALA A 313 10.21 7.26 27.32
N GLU A 314 10.41 6.27 28.19
CA GLU A 314 11.47 5.27 28.02
C GLU A 314 11.22 4.35 26.81
N HIS A 315 9.96 3.94 26.59
CA HIS A 315 9.59 3.18 25.39
C HIS A 315 9.89 3.96 24.11
N GLN A 316 9.48 5.23 24.03
CA GLN A 316 9.77 6.09 22.88
C GLN A 316 11.28 6.27 22.66
N ARG A 317 12.06 6.39 23.74
CA ARG A 317 13.53 6.46 23.64
C ARG A 317 14.11 5.19 23.03
N ARG A 318 13.72 4.00 23.52
CA ARG A 318 14.19 2.71 22.99
C ARG A 318 13.77 2.49 21.54
N GLU A 319 12.61 2.97 21.13
CA GLU A 319 12.20 2.94 19.72
C GLU A 319 13.07 3.83 18.84
N ARG A 320 13.36 5.06 19.28
CA ARG A 320 14.27 5.96 18.55
C ARG A 320 15.68 5.37 18.44
N GLU A 321 16.21 4.79 19.51
CA GLU A 321 17.52 4.10 19.51
C GLU A 321 17.54 2.89 18.55
N ARG A 322 16.45 2.11 18.49
CA ARG A 322 16.32 1.03 17.51
C ARG A 322 16.24 1.56 16.07
N GLN A 323 15.49 2.64 15.84
CA GLN A 323 15.38 3.27 14.52
C GLN A 323 16.73 3.81 14.05
N THR A 324 17.46 4.54 14.89
CA THR A 324 18.78 5.07 14.54
C THR A 324 19.79 3.95 14.31
N SER A 325 19.75 2.88 15.12
CA SER A 325 20.59 1.70 14.90
C SER A 325 20.26 1.00 13.57
N TRP A 326 18.98 0.86 13.22
CA TRP A 326 18.56 0.26 11.96
C TRP A 326 18.98 1.10 10.74
N ILE A 327 18.78 2.43 10.80
CA ILE A 327 19.22 3.37 9.75
C ILE A 327 20.74 3.25 9.55
N LYS A 328 21.52 3.26 10.64
CA LYS A 328 22.97 3.12 10.57
C LYS A 328 23.39 1.81 9.88
N ARG A 329 22.80 0.68 10.28
CA ARG A 329 23.10 -0.63 9.64
C ARG A 329 22.72 -0.67 8.17
N HIS A 330 21.59 -0.05 7.81
CA HIS A 330 21.16 0.06 6.43
C HIS A 330 22.15 0.89 5.61
N ASP A 331 22.60 2.03 6.12
CA ASP A 331 23.56 2.89 5.42
C ASP A 331 24.94 2.23 5.32
N ASP A 332 25.39 1.54 6.37
CA ASP A 332 26.62 0.73 6.35
C ASP A 332 26.52 -0.35 5.25
N MET A 333 25.42 -1.13 5.21
CA MET A 333 25.20 -2.13 4.15
C MET A 333 25.14 -1.51 2.76
N LYS A 334 24.45 -0.37 2.61
CA LYS A 334 24.35 0.33 1.33
C LYS A 334 25.73 0.76 0.83
N SER A 335 26.56 1.33 1.70
CA SER A 335 27.93 1.73 1.34
C SER A 335 28.80 0.55 0.89
N LEU A 336 28.68 -0.61 1.55
CA LEU A 336 29.37 -1.83 1.14
C LEU A 336 28.91 -2.31 -0.25
N TYR A 337 27.61 -2.24 -0.55
CA TYR A 337 27.09 -2.59 -1.87
C TYR A 337 27.55 -1.58 -2.93
N ASP A 338 27.52 -0.29 -2.64
CA ASP A 338 27.98 0.76 -3.56
C ASP A 338 29.48 0.62 -3.87
N GLU A 339 30.30 0.29 -2.87
CA GLU A 339 31.72 -0.04 -3.06
C GLU A 339 31.86 -1.28 -3.96
N LYS A 340 31.09 -2.34 -3.71
CA LYS A 340 31.15 -3.56 -4.50
C LYS A 340 30.75 -3.34 -5.96
N ILE A 341 29.70 -2.56 -6.20
CA ILE A 341 29.26 -2.17 -7.53
C ILE A 341 30.36 -1.36 -8.25
N SER A 342 31.03 -0.46 -7.53
CA SER A 342 32.13 0.33 -8.09
C SER A 342 33.31 -0.55 -8.51
N GLN A 343 33.71 -1.51 -7.67
CA GLN A 343 34.74 -2.50 -8.01
C GLN A 343 34.37 -3.34 -9.25
N LEU A 344 33.09 -3.74 -9.38
CA LEU A 344 32.63 -4.49 -10.53
C LEU A 344 32.66 -3.66 -11.81
N LYS A 345 32.20 -2.41 -11.75
CA LYS A 345 32.26 -1.47 -12.89
C LYS A 345 33.70 -1.22 -13.35
N GLU A 346 34.64 -1.10 -12.41
CA GLU A 346 36.05 -0.90 -12.76
C GLU A 346 36.65 -2.15 -13.44
N ARG A 347 36.33 -3.35 -12.95
CA ARG A 347 36.74 -4.61 -13.60
C ARG A 347 36.16 -4.75 -15.00
N GLU A 348 34.90 -4.35 -15.18
CA GLU A 348 34.23 -4.36 -16.48
C GLU A 348 34.90 -3.36 -17.44
N ALA A 349 35.19 -2.15 -16.98
CA ALA A 349 35.91 -1.15 -17.78
C ALA A 349 37.31 -1.62 -18.19
N GLN A 350 38.06 -2.25 -17.28
CA GLN A 350 39.37 -2.85 -17.56
C GLN A 350 39.25 -3.97 -18.61
N SER A 351 38.27 -4.85 -18.45
CA SER A 351 38.00 -5.95 -19.40
C SER A 351 37.63 -5.42 -20.79
N HIS A 352 36.74 -4.42 -20.86
CA HIS A 352 36.37 -3.77 -22.12
C HIS A 352 37.56 -3.06 -22.78
N SER A 353 38.42 -2.39 -22.00
CA SER A 353 39.63 -1.75 -22.52
C SER A 353 40.59 -2.77 -23.13
N MET A 354 40.87 -3.87 -22.42
CA MET A 354 41.72 -4.95 -22.92
C MET A 354 41.15 -5.59 -24.19
N TRP A 355 39.83 -5.85 -24.22
CA TRP A 355 39.17 -6.39 -25.39
C TRP A 355 39.27 -5.45 -26.59
N ARG A 356 39.01 -4.14 -26.41
CA ARG A 356 39.17 -3.14 -27.48
C ARG A 356 40.60 -3.10 -28.01
N ALA A 357 41.59 -3.05 -27.11
CA ALA A 357 42.99 -3.06 -27.51
C ALA A 357 43.35 -4.32 -28.31
N LYS A 358 42.78 -5.48 -27.94
CA LYS A 358 42.99 -6.74 -28.67
C LYS A 358 42.33 -6.72 -30.05
N VAL A 359 41.11 -6.20 -30.17
CA VAL A 359 40.41 -6.05 -31.46
C VAL A 359 41.15 -5.07 -32.38
N GLU A 360 41.62 -3.94 -31.85
CA GLU A 360 42.40 -2.99 -32.63
C GLU A 360 43.73 -3.60 -33.10
N GLN A 361 44.40 -4.38 -32.25
CA GLN A 361 45.62 -5.09 -32.62
C GLN A 361 45.36 -6.08 -33.76
N THR A 362 44.33 -6.94 -33.65
CA THR A 362 44.03 -7.93 -34.69
C THR A 362 43.58 -7.28 -35.99
N GLN A 363 42.85 -6.17 -35.91
CA GLN A 363 42.49 -5.36 -37.09
C GLN A 363 43.72 -4.77 -37.77
N ARG A 364 44.68 -4.21 -37.02
CA ARG A 364 45.93 -3.69 -37.58
C ARG A 364 46.76 -4.79 -38.26
N GLU A 365 46.89 -5.96 -37.62
CA GLU A 365 47.60 -7.11 -38.19
C GLU A 365 46.91 -7.62 -39.48
N ALA A 366 45.58 -7.68 -39.50
CA ALA A 366 44.82 -8.04 -40.70
C ALA A 366 44.98 -7.01 -41.83
N ILE A 367 44.95 -5.71 -41.52
CA ILE A 367 45.15 -4.65 -42.53
C ILE A 367 46.55 -4.73 -43.12
N LEU A 368 47.58 -4.94 -42.30
CA LEU A 368 48.97 -5.07 -42.77
C LEU A 368 49.14 -6.28 -43.71
N THR A 369 48.59 -7.44 -43.34
CA THR A 369 48.64 -8.64 -44.18
C THR A 369 47.87 -8.48 -45.48
N HIS A 370 46.70 -7.83 -45.46
CA HIS A 370 45.95 -7.52 -46.68
C HIS A 370 46.68 -6.53 -47.58
N ASN A 371 47.28 -5.47 -47.03
CA ASN A 371 48.03 -4.49 -47.81
C ASN A 371 49.26 -5.12 -48.48
N ALA A 372 50.01 -5.97 -47.76
CA ALA A 372 51.13 -6.71 -48.34
C ALA A 372 50.68 -7.61 -49.51
N ARG A 373 49.51 -8.25 -49.40
CA ARG A 373 48.95 -9.07 -50.47
C ARG A 373 48.48 -8.24 -51.67
N ILE A 374 47.94 -7.05 -51.43
CA ILE A 374 47.57 -6.10 -52.50
C ILE A 374 48.82 -5.62 -53.24
N GLU A 375 49.90 -5.32 -52.54
CA GLU A 375 51.18 -4.94 -53.16
C GLU A 375 51.76 -6.05 -54.03
N ASP A 376 51.72 -7.30 -53.57
CA ASP A 376 52.13 -8.49 -54.32
C ASP A 376 51.26 -8.72 -55.57
N LEU A 377 49.94 -8.53 -55.48
CA LEU A 377 49.07 -8.61 -56.66
C LEU A 377 49.32 -7.47 -57.65
N ASN A 378 49.59 -6.26 -57.16
CA ASN A 378 49.91 -5.12 -58.01
C ASN A 378 51.28 -5.25 -58.70
N SER A 379 52.25 -5.92 -58.09
CA SER A 379 53.54 -6.20 -58.73
C SER A 379 53.37 -7.26 -59.84
N GLN A 380 52.58 -8.31 -59.59
CA GLN A 380 52.25 -9.33 -60.60
C GLN A 380 51.52 -8.72 -61.80
N LEU A 381 50.54 -7.84 -61.57
CA LEU A 381 49.84 -7.12 -62.65
C LEU A 381 50.80 -6.26 -63.49
N ARG A 382 51.73 -5.53 -62.85
CA ARG A 382 52.73 -4.75 -63.59
C ARG A 382 53.65 -5.63 -64.44
N CYS A 383 54.04 -6.80 -63.95
CA CYS A 383 54.84 -7.74 -64.75
C CYS A 383 54.06 -8.24 -65.98
N ILE A 384 52.78 -8.58 -65.80
CA ILE A 384 51.92 -9.03 -66.91
C ILE A 384 51.73 -7.90 -67.94
N ASP A 385 51.48 -6.66 -67.49
CA ASP A 385 51.38 -5.51 -68.40
C ASP A 385 52.69 -5.25 -69.16
N HIS A 386 53.84 -5.43 -68.49
CA HIS A 386 55.15 -5.27 -69.13
C HIS A 386 55.41 -6.37 -70.17
N GLU A 387 55.12 -7.63 -69.87
CA GLU A 387 55.23 -8.73 -70.82
C GLU A 387 54.23 -8.60 -71.97
N GLY A 388 53.00 -8.18 -71.69
CA GLY A 388 51.97 -7.90 -72.69
C GLY A 388 52.39 -6.81 -73.66
N ASN A 389 52.88 -5.67 -73.14
CA ASN A 389 53.39 -4.58 -73.97
C ASN A 389 54.65 -4.98 -74.76
N ARG A 390 55.52 -5.79 -74.18
CA ARG A 390 56.70 -6.29 -74.89
C ARG A 390 56.31 -7.19 -76.06
N ARG A 391 55.44 -8.18 -75.82
CA ARG A 391 54.92 -9.06 -76.87
C ARG A 391 54.16 -8.29 -77.94
N PHE A 392 53.37 -7.29 -77.56
CA PHE A 392 52.67 -6.42 -78.51
C PHE A 392 53.64 -5.64 -79.40
N ASN A 393 54.72 -5.09 -78.82
CA ASN A 393 55.76 -4.40 -79.58
C ASN A 393 56.58 -5.35 -80.47
N ASP A 394 56.87 -6.57 -79.99
CA ASP A 394 57.57 -7.60 -80.77
C ASP A 394 56.73 -8.03 -81.99
N VAL A 395 55.42 -8.25 -81.81
CA VAL A 395 54.47 -8.57 -82.90
C VAL A 395 54.35 -7.40 -83.88
N LEU A 396 54.30 -6.15 -83.41
CA LEU A 396 54.30 -4.97 -84.30
C LEU A 396 55.59 -4.88 -85.13
N PHE A 397 56.74 -5.21 -84.53
CA PHE A 397 58.02 -5.20 -85.21
C PHE A 397 58.13 -6.32 -86.26
N GLU A 398 57.62 -7.51 -85.96
CA GLU A 398 57.52 -8.64 -86.90
C GLU A 398 56.59 -8.31 -88.07
N LEU A 399 55.43 -7.68 -87.81
CA LEU A 399 54.50 -7.22 -88.85
C LEU A 399 55.12 -6.14 -89.76
N ASP A 400 55.92 -5.22 -89.21
CA ASP A 400 56.57 -4.16 -89.99
C ASP A 400 57.70 -4.74 -90.89
N THR A 401 58.48 -5.68 -90.36
CA THR A 401 59.52 -6.39 -91.13
C THR A 401 58.94 -7.28 -92.24
N GLU A 402 57.81 -7.94 -92.01
CA GLU A 402 57.13 -8.72 -93.04
C GLU A 402 56.42 -7.84 -94.09
N LEU A 403 55.87 -6.69 -93.70
CA LEU A 403 55.32 -5.70 -94.63
C LEU A 403 56.40 -5.10 -95.55
N GLU A 404 57.62 -4.90 -95.05
CA GLU A 404 58.76 -4.51 -95.88
C GLU A 404 59.19 -5.64 -96.84
N ALA A 405 59.19 -6.90 -96.39
CA ALA A 405 59.49 -8.06 -97.24
C ALA A 405 58.45 -8.31 -98.35
N MET A 406 57.18 -7.94 -98.12
CA MET A 406 56.08 -8.06 -99.07
C MET A 406 56.12 -7.05 -100.22
N ARG A 407 56.85 -5.93 -100.09
CA ARG A 407 56.98 -4.90 -101.15
C ARG A 407 57.78 -5.36 -102.38
N GLY A 408 58.44 -6.52 -102.34
CA GLY A 408 59.27 -7.06 -103.43
C GLY A 408 58.75 -8.30 -104.16
N ARG A 409 57.58 -8.85 -103.83
CA ARG A 409 57.11 -10.15 -104.36
C ARG A 409 55.91 -10.03 -105.30
N SER A 410 55.76 -11.00 -106.20
CA SER A 410 54.69 -11.04 -107.22
C SER A 410 53.31 -11.32 -106.60
N SER A 411 52.25 -10.81 -107.25
CA SER A 411 50.87 -10.72 -106.73
C SER A 411 50.21 -12.01 -106.22
N SER A 412 50.74 -13.20 -106.56
CA SER A 412 50.19 -14.50 -106.12
C SER A 412 50.80 -14.99 -104.80
N GLU A 413 52.05 -14.66 -104.51
CA GLU A 413 52.74 -15.10 -103.28
C GLU A 413 52.35 -14.24 -102.08
N ALA A 414 52.08 -12.95 -102.31
CA ALA A 414 51.60 -12.03 -101.28
C ALA A 414 50.21 -12.40 -100.73
N GLN A 415 49.33 -13.00 -101.57
CA GLN A 415 47.99 -13.43 -101.13
C GLN A 415 48.05 -14.68 -100.24
N HIS A 416 48.95 -15.63 -100.53
CA HIS A 416 49.15 -16.80 -99.67
C HIS A 416 49.82 -16.43 -98.34
N ALA A 417 50.86 -15.60 -98.36
CA ALA A 417 51.51 -15.12 -97.13
C ALA A 417 50.53 -14.30 -96.26
N ALA A 418 49.72 -13.42 -96.85
CA ALA A 418 48.70 -12.68 -96.10
C ALA A 418 47.64 -13.60 -95.48
N SER A 419 47.22 -14.66 -96.17
CA SER A 419 46.27 -15.65 -95.62
C SER A 419 46.88 -16.46 -94.47
N GLU A 420 48.16 -16.78 -94.55
CA GLU A 420 48.87 -17.57 -93.54
C GLU A 420 49.06 -16.75 -92.25
N LEU A 421 49.47 -15.48 -92.39
CA LEU A 421 49.57 -14.50 -91.31
C LEU A 421 48.23 -14.19 -90.66
N LEU A 422 47.15 -14.08 -91.45
CA LEU A 422 45.81 -13.91 -90.89
C LEU A 422 45.39 -15.12 -90.02
N SER A 423 45.78 -16.34 -90.42
CA SER A 423 45.50 -17.55 -89.63
C SER A 423 46.36 -17.66 -88.37
N GLN A 424 47.59 -17.12 -88.39
CA GLN A 424 48.45 -17.03 -87.21
C GLN A 424 47.90 -15.98 -86.24
N PHE A 425 47.52 -14.81 -86.73
CA PHE A 425 46.92 -13.75 -85.93
C PHE A 425 45.63 -14.21 -85.24
N GLN A 426 44.76 -14.92 -85.96
CA GLN A 426 43.53 -15.49 -85.38
C GLN A 426 43.81 -16.56 -84.30
N ARG A 427 44.90 -17.32 -84.44
CA ARG A 427 45.33 -18.30 -83.42
C ARG A 427 45.86 -17.61 -82.16
N ASP A 428 46.66 -16.58 -82.33
CA ASP A 428 47.24 -15.82 -81.21
C ASP A 428 46.18 -14.98 -80.48
N GLU A 429 45.23 -14.40 -81.23
CA GLU A 429 44.04 -13.73 -80.66
C GLU A 429 43.19 -14.70 -79.83
N HIS A 430 42.96 -15.93 -80.31
CA HIS A 430 42.24 -16.94 -79.54
C HIS A 430 43.02 -17.36 -78.28
N GLN A 431 44.35 -17.46 -78.33
CA GLN A 431 45.16 -17.78 -77.14
C GLN A 431 45.12 -16.65 -76.09
N LEU A 432 45.18 -15.40 -76.53
CA LEU A 432 45.04 -14.23 -75.65
C LEU A 432 43.65 -14.16 -75.01
N LEU A 433 42.58 -14.42 -75.77
CA LEU A 433 41.22 -14.45 -75.22
C LEU A 433 41.06 -15.53 -74.15
N VAL A 434 41.61 -16.73 -74.38
CA VAL A 434 41.58 -17.82 -73.38
C VAL A 434 42.38 -17.46 -72.12
N ALA A 435 43.52 -16.78 -72.25
CA ALA A 435 44.29 -16.31 -71.11
C ALA A 435 43.55 -15.23 -70.30
N ILE A 436 42.88 -14.29 -70.98
CA ILE A 436 42.05 -13.24 -70.36
C ILE A 436 40.86 -13.86 -69.61
N ASP A 437 40.18 -14.84 -70.20
CA ASP A 437 39.06 -15.51 -69.54
C ASP A 437 39.51 -16.34 -68.34
N GLY A 438 40.70 -16.96 -68.41
CA GLY A 438 41.35 -17.61 -67.26
C GLY A 438 41.66 -16.63 -66.12
N ALA A 439 42.17 -15.44 -66.45
CA ALA A 439 42.44 -14.39 -65.46
C ALA A 439 41.14 -13.84 -64.83
N LYS A 440 40.07 -13.64 -65.62
CA LYS A 440 38.74 -13.26 -65.12
C LYS A 440 38.15 -14.30 -64.18
N ALA A 441 38.28 -15.59 -64.51
CA ALA A 441 37.82 -16.68 -63.65
C ALA A 441 38.54 -16.69 -62.30
N SER A 442 39.87 -16.49 -62.29
CA SER A 442 40.67 -16.37 -61.07
C SER A 442 40.25 -15.15 -60.22
N LEU A 443 39.98 -14.01 -60.85
CA LEU A 443 39.54 -12.78 -60.18
C LEU A 443 38.13 -12.96 -59.55
N HIS A 444 37.20 -13.60 -60.25
CA HIS A 444 35.89 -13.96 -59.70
C HIS A 444 36.00 -14.96 -58.54
N GLN A 445 36.93 -15.91 -58.59
CA GLN A 445 37.17 -16.83 -57.48
C GLN A 445 37.69 -16.08 -56.24
N GLN A 446 38.56 -15.08 -56.40
CA GLN A 446 39.04 -14.22 -55.31
C GLN A 446 37.92 -13.34 -54.74
N GLN A 447 37.06 -12.76 -55.58
CA GLN A 447 35.88 -12.02 -55.13
C GLN A 447 34.93 -12.87 -54.28
N ARG A 448 34.66 -14.13 -54.69
CA ARG A 448 33.83 -15.06 -53.90
C ARG A 448 34.46 -15.38 -52.54
N LYS A 449 35.79 -15.51 -52.46
CA LYS A 449 36.50 -15.70 -51.19
C LYS A 449 36.35 -14.47 -50.27
N LEU A 450 36.48 -13.26 -50.81
CA LEU A 450 36.27 -12.01 -50.07
C LEU A 450 34.82 -11.85 -49.58
N GLU A 451 33.82 -12.18 -50.42
CA GLU A 451 32.42 -12.19 -50.00
C GLU A 451 32.16 -13.22 -48.88
N GLY A 452 32.80 -14.38 -48.94
CA GLY A 452 32.74 -15.39 -47.88
C GLY A 452 33.27 -14.87 -46.55
N ILE A 453 34.43 -14.19 -46.56
CA ILE A 453 35.02 -13.55 -45.38
C ILE A 453 34.11 -12.44 -44.84
N TYR A 454 33.53 -11.62 -45.72
CA TYR A 454 32.62 -10.54 -45.31
C TYR A 454 31.33 -11.08 -44.68
N ARG A 455 30.76 -12.17 -45.23
CA ARG A 455 29.61 -12.86 -44.63
C ARG A 455 29.95 -13.46 -43.27
N TYR A 456 31.14 -14.04 -43.11
CA TYR A 456 31.62 -14.56 -41.83
C TYR A 456 31.75 -13.45 -40.77
N ALA A 457 32.36 -12.31 -41.11
CA ALA A 457 32.48 -11.16 -40.22
C ALA A 457 31.12 -10.55 -39.84
N ARG A 458 30.17 -10.50 -40.79
CA ARG A 458 28.80 -10.04 -40.55
C ARG A 458 28.03 -10.98 -39.62
N ASN A 459 28.23 -12.28 -39.74
CA ASN A 459 27.59 -13.26 -38.85
C ASN A 459 28.16 -13.18 -37.42
N ILE A 460 29.46 -12.94 -37.25
CA ILE A 460 30.08 -12.72 -35.92
C ILE A 460 29.56 -11.45 -35.26
N THR A 461 29.41 -10.36 -36.01
CA THR A 461 28.87 -9.11 -35.46
C THR A 461 27.39 -9.20 -35.11
N ALA A 462 26.61 -9.95 -35.90
CA ALA A 462 25.22 -10.27 -35.58
C ALA A 462 25.08 -11.14 -34.32
N THR A 463 25.93 -12.16 -34.14
CA THR A 463 25.90 -12.98 -32.91
C THR A 463 26.40 -12.21 -31.68
N ALA A 464 27.41 -11.35 -31.83
CA ALA A 464 27.89 -10.49 -30.74
C ALA A 464 26.81 -9.47 -30.30
N THR A 465 26.04 -8.91 -31.24
CA THR A 465 24.94 -7.98 -30.94
C THR A 465 23.74 -8.68 -30.31
N HIS A 466 23.44 -9.92 -30.70
CA HIS A 466 22.44 -10.74 -30.00
C HIS A 466 22.88 -11.12 -28.57
N ALA A 467 24.16 -11.43 -28.38
CA ALA A 467 24.70 -11.74 -27.05
C ALA A 467 24.68 -10.52 -26.11
N THR A 468 24.98 -9.31 -26.61
CA THR A 468 24.87 -8.09 -25.81
C THR A 468 23.43 -7.72 -25.49
N HIS A 469 22.48 -7.94 -26.42
CA HIS A 469 21.05 -7.77 -26.14
C HIS A 469 20.53 -8.74 -25.07
N ALA A 470 20.94 -10.01 -25.14
CA ALA A 470 20.58 -11.02 -24.15
C ALA A 470 21.15 -10.70 -22.75
N LEU A 471 22.39 -10.20 -22.66
CA LEU A 471 22.97 -9.74 -21.40
C LEU A 471 22.26 -8.50 -20.83
N HIS A 472 21.73 -7.63 -21.70
CA HIS A 472 20.98 -6.44 -21.29
C HIS A 472 19.54 -6.77 -20.83
N GLU A 473 18.92 -7.83 -21.34
CA GLU A 473 17.63 -8.35 -20.84
C GLU A 473 17.78 -9.08 -19.50
N VAL A 474 18.87 -9.84 -19.31
CA VAL A 474 19.12 -10.62 -18.09
C VAL A 474 19.53 -9.76 -16.89
N SER A 475 20.04 -8.55 -17.11
CA SER A 475 20.37 -7.59 -16.04
C SER A 475 19.15 -6.81 -15.50
N GLY A 476 17.97 -7.00 -16.09
CA GLY A 476 16.72 -6.35 -15.68
C GLY A 476 15.98 -7.02 -14.52
N GLU A 477 16.24 -8.30 -14.23
CA GLU A 477 15.58 -9.05 -13.15
C GLU A 477 16.61 -9.75 -12.25
N GLY A 478 16.66 -9.33 -10.98
CA GLY A 478 17.63 -9.86 -10.02
C GLY A 478 17.39 -11.33 -9.65
N PHE A 479 18.18 -12.24 -10.21
CA PHE A 479 18.44 -13.58 -9.67
C PHE A 479 19.91 -14.00 -9.97
N PRO A 480 20.54 -14.81 -9.10
CA PRO A 480 21.95 -15.19 -9.24
C PRO A 480 22.10 -16.31 -10.28
N LEU A 481 22.94 -16.08 -11.30
CA LEU A 481 23.21 -17.05 -12.36
C LEU A 481 24.19 -18.14 -11.89
N ASP A 482 23.76 -19.39 -12.02
CA ASP A 482 24.54 -20.59 -11.70
C ASP A 482 25.48 -20.92 -12.86
N ALA A 483 26.80 -20.83 -12.61
CA ALA A 483 27.86 -20.88 -13.62
C ALA A 483 27.98 -22.22 -14.39
N ALA A 484 27.25 -23.25 -13.96
CA ALA A 484 27.19 -24.55 -14.62
C ALA A 484 26.30 -24.54 -15.88
N MET A 485 25.25 -23.71 -15.91
CA MET A 485 24.30 -23.67 -17.03
C MET A 485 24.91 -22.98 -18.26
N LEU A 486 25.64 -21.90 -18.04
CA LEU A 486 26.40 -21.18 -19.08
C LEU A 486 27.48 -22.05 -19.74
N ARG A 487 28.12 -22.98 -19.01
CA ARG A 487 29.10 -23.91 -19.59
C ARG A 487 28.45 -24.98 -20.45
N ALA A 488 27.26 -25.47 -20.07
CA ALA A 488 26.53 -26.47 -20.85
C ALA A 488 26.03 -25.91 -22.18
N ASP A 489 25.53 -24.67 -22.18
CA ASP A 489 25.04 -24.00 -23.40
C ASP A 489 26.19 -23.59 -24.34
N ALA A 490 27.33 -23.17 -23.78
CA ALA A 490 28.55 -22.92 -24.56
C ALA A 490 29.10 -24.22 -25.20
N ALA A 491 29.09 -25.33 -24.49
CA ALA A 491 29.52 -26.63 -25.02
C ALA A 491 28.58 -27.16 -26.12
N ALA A 492 27.26 -26.96 -25.96
CA ALA A 492 26.27 -27.31 -26.99
C ALA A 492 26.40 -26.44 -28.25
N PHE A 493 26.79 -25.17 -28.08
CA PHE A 493 27.06 -24.24 -29.17
C PHE A 493 28.30 -24.63 -29.97
N VAL A 494 29.38 -25.06 -29.30
CA VAL A 494 30.60 -25.57 -29.93
C VAL A 494 30.36 -26.91 -30.65
N ALA A 495 29.54 -27.80 -30.08
CA ALA A 495 29.20 -29.09 -30.69
C ALA A 495 28.39 -28.95 -32.00
N LYS A 496 27.48 -27.96 -32.08
CA LYS A 496 26.75 -27.65 -33.33
C LYS A 496 27.65 -27.07 -34.43
N PHE A 497 28.75 -26.43 -34.05
CA PHE A 497 29.67 -25.80 -35.00
C PHE A 497 30.64 -26.80 -35.66
N ASN A 498 30.95 -27.91 -34.99
CA ASN A 498 31.85 -28.95 -35.52
C ASN A 498 31.26 -29.81 -36.66
N HIS A 499 29.97 -29.69 -36.96
CA HIS A 499 29.30 -30.44 -38.04
C HIS A 499 29.29 -29.73 -39.41
N LEU A 500 29.86 -28.53 -39.51
CA LEU A 500 30.00 -27.80 -40.78
C LEU A 500 31.38 -28.08 -41.38
N GLU A 501 31.47 -29.17 -42.14
CA GLU A 501 32.65 -29.50 -42.96
C GLU A 501 32.85 -28.43 -44.04
N ALA A 502 33.89 -27.59 -43.89
CA ALA A 502 34.50 -26.87 -45.00
C ALA A 502 36.03 -26.87 -44.79
N PRO A 503 36.83 -27.09 -45.85
CA PRO A 503 38.25 -27.37 -45.72
C PRO A 503 39.01 -26.06 -45.53
N LEU A 504 39.23 -25.69 -44.27
CA LEU A 504 40.21 -24.69 -43.87
C LEU A 504 41.17 -25.37 -42.89
N ASP A 505 42.46 -25.20 -43.17
CA ASP A 505 43.59 -25.86 -42.56
C ASP A 505 43.40 -26.10 -41.05
N THR A 506 43.20 -27.38 -40.71
CA THR A 506 42.54 -27.83 -39.48
C THR A 506 43.34 -27.56 -38.19
N GLN A 507 44.59 -27.12 -38.30
CA GLN A 507 45.48 -26.89 -37.16
C GLN A 507 45.25 -25.51 -36.51
N HIS A 508 44.95 -24.47 -37.31
CA HIS A 508 44.80 -23.11 -36.78
C HIS A 508 43.43 -22.92 -36.10
N ALA A 509 42.36 -23.45 -36.70
CA ALA A 509 41.02 -23.40 -36.14
C ALA A 509 40.89 -24.23 -34.85
N ARG A 510 41.55 -25.41 -34.76
CA ARG A 510 41.62 -26.20 -33.52
C ARG A 510 42.38 -25.46 -32.42
N ASN A 511 43.47 -24.77 -32.73
CA ASN A 511 44.25 -24.02 -31.74
C ASN A 511 43.50 -22.78 -31.21
N VAL A 512 42.67 -22.13 -32.03
CA VAL A 512 41.82 -21.00 -31.63
C VAL A 512 40.64 -21.47 -30.77
N LEU A 513 40.00 -22.60 -31.12
CA LEU A 513 38.92 -23.19 -30.32
C LEU A 513 39.42 -23.77 -28.98
N HIS A 514 40.60 -24.40 -28.95
CA HIS A 514 41.21 -24.85 -27.69
C HIS A 514 41.58 -23.68 -26.77
N LYS A 515 42.00 -22.53 -27.33
CA LYS A 515 42.27 -21.31 -26.55
C LYS A 515 40.98 -20.63 -26.07
N ALA A 516 39.92 -20.64 -26.87
CA ALA A 516 38.62 -20.09 -26.46
C ALA A 516 37.95 -20.94 -25.36
N SER A 517 38.07 -22.27 -25.42
CA SER A 517 37.59 -23.19 -24.38
C SER A 517 38.38 -23.12 -23.06
N ALA A 518 39.60 -22.57 -23.07
CA ALA A 518 40.40 -22.37 -21.85
C ALA A 518 40.18 -20.99 -21.20
N VAL A 519 39.52 -20.07 -21.91
CA VAL A 519 39.23 -18.69 -21.47
C VAL A 519 37.79 -18.56 -20.94
N ALA A 520 36.85 -19.38 -21.43
CA ALA A 520 35.52 -19.59 -20.84
C ALA A 520 35.59 -20.60 -19.69
#